data_AF-A0A3D4PG69-F1
#
_entry.id   AF-A0A3D4PG69-F1
#
_cell.length_a   1.000
_cell.length_b   1.000
_cell.length_c   1.000
_cell.angle_alpha   90.00
_cell.angle_beta   90.00
_cell.angle_gamma   90.00
#
_symmetry.space_group_name_H-M   'P 1'
#
loop_
_entity.id
_entity.type
_entity.pdbx_description
1 polymer ?
#
loop_
_entity_poly.entity_id
_entity_poly.type
_entity_poly.pdbx_seq_one_letter_code
_entity_poly.pdbx_strand_id
1 'polypeptide(L)'
;MDSHCPGQHRHLHDGRSDGLVPLQPIDLNKTNTFAELLHAMSNTAFAGRQLGQAFEVLEEMAKNEKCAVVMTLSGAMTVAKQGQIFCELI
;
A
#
# COMPACT_ATOMS: atom_id res chain seq x y z
N MET A 1 -41.26 -30.89 13.46
CA MET A 1 -41.11 -29.72 14.34
C MET A 1 -39.85 -29.95 15.16
N ASP A 2 -38.90 -29.03 14.95
CA ASP A 2 -37.74 -28.68 15.76
C ASP A 2 -36.58 -29.69 15.89
N SER A 3 -35.74 -29.71 14.85
CA SER A 3 -34.38 -30.24 14.89
C SER A 3 -33.43 -29.22 15.56
N HIS A 4 -33.19 -29.36 16.86
CA HIS A 4 -32.23 -28.53 17.61
C HIS A 4 -30.81 -29.09 17.44
N CYS A 5 -29.93 -28.37 16.75
CA CYS A 5 -28.52 -28.75 16.56
C CYS A 5 -27.67 -28.18 17.72
N PRO A 6 -26.94 -29.01 18.49
CA PRO A 6 -26.22 -28.55 19.67
C PRO A 6 -24.96 -27.75 19.32
N GLY A 7 -24.91 -26.52 19.85
CA GLY A 7 -23.73 -25.70 20.17
C GLY A 7 -22.44 -25.88 19.36
N GLN A 8 -22.34 -25.21 18.21
CA GLN A 8 -21.05 -24.98 17.55
C GLN A 8 -20.21 -24.02 18.41
N HIS A 9 -19.14 -24.53 19.04
CA HIS A 9 -18.16 -23.71 19.76
C HIS A 9 -17.39 -22.86 18.74
N ARG A 10 -17.70 -21.56 18.65
CA ARG A 10 -17.01 -20.63 17.74
C ARG A 10 -15.62 -20.31 18.29
N HIS A 11 -14.58 -20.76 17.58
CA HIS A 11 -13.20 -20.34 17.84
C HIS A 11 -12.98 -18.95 17.22
N LEU A 12 -12.79 -17.93 18.05
CA LEU A 12 -12.52 -16.55 17.61
C LEU A 12 -11.00 -16.33 17.64
N HIS A 13 -10.44 -15.84 16.52
CA HIS A 13 -9.03 -15.50 16.42
C HIS A 13 -8.82 -14.00 16.71
N ASP A 14 -7.64 -13.66 17.22
CA ASP A 14 -7.19 -12.27 17.27
C ASP A 14 -6.57 -11.90 15.90
N GLY A 15 -6.73 -10.65 15.46
CA GLY A 15 -6.15 -10.20 14.19
C GLY A 15 -4.63 -10.39 14.16
N ARG A 16 -3.97 -10.37 15.32
CA ARG A 16 -2.54 -10.66 15.44
C ARG A 16 -2.20 -12.12 15.12
N SER A 17 -3.02 -13.07 15.57
CA SER A 17 -2.85 -14.49 15.23
C SER A 17 -3.08 -14.77 13.74
N ASP A 18 -3.82 -13.90 13.06
CA ASP A 18 -4.08 -13.99 11.61
C ASP A 18 -3.06 -13.18 10.77
N GLY A 19 -1.98 -12.68 11.38
CA GLY A 19 -0.93 -11.92 10.70
C GLY A 19 -1.34 -10.50 10.27
N LEU A 20 -2.44 -9.97 10.83
CA LEU A 20 -2.89 -8.61 10.54
C LEU A 20 -2.05 -7.58 11.30
N VAL A 21 -1.61 -6.56 10.57
CA VAL A 21 -0.87 -5.42 11.14
C VAL A 21 -1.84 -4.28 11.48
N PRO A 22 -1.81 -3.75 12.72
CA PRO A 22 -2.69 -2.67 13.13
C PRO A 22 -2.35 -1.35 12.41
N LEU A 23 -3.39 -0.57 12.12
CA LEU A 23 -3.25 0.75 11.52
C LEU A 23 -2.53 1.72 12.46
N GLN A 24 -1.78 2.66 11.88
CA GLN A 24 -1.14 3.74 12.62
C GLN A 24 -1.59 5.11 12.09
N PRO A 25 -1.86 6.09 12.98
CA PRO A 25 -2.09 7.47 12.54
C PRO A 25 -0.77 8.10 12.06
N ILE A 26 -0.87 9.03 11.12
CA ILE A 26 0.29 9.80 10.65
C ILE A 26 0.48 11.00 11.57
N ASP A 27 1.67 11.10 12.17
CA ASP A 27 2.10 12.26 12.98
C ASP A 27 2.99 13.18 12.14
N LEU A 28 2.43 14.31 11.71
CA LEU A 28 3.11 15.25 10.83
C LEU A 28 4.34 15.91 11.48
N ASN A 29 4.43 15.94 12.81
CA ASN A 29 5.61 16.48 13.50
C ASN A 29 6.82 15.54 13.41
N LYS A 30 6.61 14.28 13.00
CA LYS A 30 7.65 13.26 12.86
C LYS A 30 8.02 12.98 11.41
N THR A 31 7.27 13.51 10.44
CA THR A 31 7.53 13.36 9.00
C THR A 31 8.19 14.62 8.45
N ASN A 32 9.47 14.54 8.13
CA ASN A 32 10.27 15.67 7.66
C ASN A 32 10.41 15.71 6.13
N THR A 33 10.07 14.62 5.45
CA THR A 33 10.15 14.52 3.99
C THR A 33 8.88 13.94 3.40
N PHE A 34 8.64 14.20 2.11
CA PHE A 34 7.49 13.62 1.41
C PHE A 34 7.62 12.09 1.27
N ALA A 35 8.84 11.57 1.15
CA ALA A 35 9.09 10.13 1.15
C ALA A 35 8.71 9.49 2.50
N GLU A 36 9.07 10.11 3.62
CA GLU A 36 8.66 9.66 4.96
C GLU A 36 7.13 9.67 5.12
N LEU A 37 6.45 10.67 4.55
CA LEU A 37 4.99 10.70 4.53
C LEU A 37 4.42 9.51 3.74
N LEU A 38 4.94 9.21 2.55
CA LEU A 38 4.49 8.07 1.75
C LEU A 38 4.73 6.73 2.44
N HIS A 39 5.89 6.54 3.09
CA HIS A 39 6.13 5.37 3.94
C HIS A 39 5.14 5.29 5.11
N ALA A 40 4.85 6.41 5.79
CA ALA A 40 3.85 6.41 6.86
C ALA A 40 2.45 6.00 6.35
N MET A 41 2.11 6.35 5.10
CA MET A 41 0.84 5.96 4.47
C MET A 41 0.69 4.44 4.31
N SER A 42 1.76 3.64 4.20
CA SER A 42 1.66 2.16 4.12
C SER A 42 1.05 1.54 5.40
N ASN A 43 1.14 2.25 6.53
CA ASN A 43 0.53 1.84 7.81
C ASN A 43 -0.93 2.31 7.98
N THR A 44 -1.48 3.02 6.99
CA THR A 44 -2.87 3.49 7.02
C THR A 44 -3.84 2.50 6.34
N ALA A 45 -5.10 2.89 6.17
CA ALA A 45 -6.14 2.09 5.53
C ALA A 45 -6.40 2.55 4.08
N PHE A 46 -7.15 1.72 3.34
CA PHE A 46 -7.64 2.02 1.99
C PHE A 46 -6.52 2.40 0.99
N ALA A 47 -6.76 3.38 0.13
CA ALA A 47 -5.83 3.82 -0.90
C ALA A 47 -4.51 4.38 -0.34
N GLY A 48 -4.50 4.88 0.91
CA GLY A 48 -3.27 5.34 1.55
C GLY A 48 -2.25 4.22 1.68
N ARG A 49 -2.69 3.04 2.12
CA ARG A 49 -1.85 1.84 2.18
C ARG A 49 -1.26 1.48 0.83
N GLN A 50 -2.11 1.45 -0.19
CA GLN A 50 -1.70 1.09 -1.55
C GLN A 50 -0.67 2.08 -2.11
N LEU A 51 -0.84 3.39 -1.84
CA LEU A 51 0.10 4.41 -2.28
C LEU A 51 1.47 4.25 -1.61
N GLY A 52 1.51 4.04 -0.29
CA GLY A 52 2.77 3.83 0.43
C GLY A 52 3.50 2.57 -0.03
N GLN A 53 2.76 1.47 -0.22
CA GLN A 53 3.32 0.21 -0.74
C GLN A 53 3.82 0.35 -2.19
N ALA A 54 3.09 1.09 -3.04
CA ALA A 54 3.54 1.36 -4.40
C ALA A 54 4.85 2.18 -4.42
N PHE A 55 4.97 3.15 -3.50
CA PHE A 55 6.21 3.91 -3.33
C PHE A 55 7.38 3.03 -2.87
N GLU A 56 7.17 2.16 -1.88
CA GLU A 56 8.19 1.20 -1.41
C GLU A 56 8.70 0.32 -2.56
N VAL A 57 7.81 -0.27 -3.35
CA VAL A 57 8.20 -1.10 -4.51
C VAL A 57 8.93 -0.27 -5.58
N LEU A 58 8.45 0.94 -5.88
CA LEU A 58 9.12 1.84 -6.84
C LEU A 58 10.52 2.23 -6.37
N GLU A 59 10.68 2.51 -5.08
CA GLU A 59 11.96 2.86 -4.46
C GLU A 59 12.93 1.68 -4.49
N GLU A 60 12.47 0.46 -4.19
CA GLU A 60 13.28 -0.76 -4.29
C GLU A 60 13.74 -1.05 -5.72
N MET A 61 12.84 -0.88 -6.71
CA MET A 61 13.20 -1.01 -8.12
C MET A 61 14.24 0.03 -8.53
N ALA A 62 14.07 1.29 -8.12
CA ALA A 62 14.98 2.38 -8.47
C ALA A 62 16.37 2.24 -7.84
N LYS A 63 16.46 1.69 -6.62
CA LYS A 63 17.74 1.44 -5.93
C LYS A 63 18.52 0.25 -6.50
N ASN A 64 17.87 -0.66 -7.22
CA ASN A 64 18.47 -1.90 -7.70
C ASN A 64 18.88 -1.82 -9.18
N GLU A 65 20.16 -1.60 -9.44
CA GLU A 65 20.72 -1.52 -10.80
C GLU A 65 20.54 -2.79 -11.66
N LYS A 66 20.27 -3.94 -11.02
CA LYS A 66 20.02 -5.21 -11.73
C LYS A 66 18.54 -5.44 -12.02
N CYS A 67 17.66 -4.55 -11.55
CA CYS A 67 16.22 -4.64 -11.78
C CYS A 67 15.87 -4.10 -13.18
N ALA A 68 15.33 -4.96 -14.04
CA ALA A 68 14.74 -4.51 -15.30
C ALA A 68 13.34 -3.94 -15.02
N VAL A 69 13.16 -2.63 -15.22
CA VAL A 69 11.89 -1.94 -14.98
C VAL A 69 11.11 -1.81 -16.28
N VAL A 70 9.85 -2.26 -16.28
CA VAL A 70 8.92 -2.13 -17.41
C VAL A 70 7.77 -1.21 -17.00
N MET A 71 7.62 -0.09 -17.70
CA MET A 71 6.57 0.89 -17.46
C MET A 71 5.50 0.79 -18.56
N THR A 72 4.25 0.55 -18.16
CA THR A 72 3.10 0.55 -19.08
C THR A 72 2.19 1.73 -18.77
N LEU A 73 1.83 2.48 -19.81
CA LEU A 73 1.12 3.76 -19.69
C LEU A 73 -0.12 3.74 -20.57
N SER A 74 -1.26 4.17 -20.03
CA SER A 74 -2.41 4.54 -20.87
C SER A 74 -2.18 5.91 -21.51
N GLY A 75 -2.64 6.11 -22.75
CA GLY A 75 -2.62 7.42 -23.40
C GLY A 75 -3.36 8.51 -22.62
N ALA A 76 -4.31 8.13 -21.76
CA ALA A 76 -5.03 9.06 -20.88
C ALA A 76 -4.09 9.79 -19.89
N MET A 77 -2.96 9.19 -19.51
CA MET A 77 -2.01 9.78 -18.56
C MET A 77 -1.33 11.04 -19.14
N THR A 78 -1.08 11.06 -20.45
CA THR A 78 -0.56 12.23 -21.16
C THR A 78 -1.60 13.34 -21.21
N VAL A 79 -2.86 13.00 -21.48
CA VAL A 79 -3.98 13.97 -21.46
C VAL A 79 -4.16 14.54 -20.05
N ALA A 80 -3.99 13.72 -19.02
CA ALA A 80 -3.99 14.09 -17.61
C ALA A 80 -2.75 14.87 -17.15
N LYS A 81 -1.88 15.32 -18.07
CA LYS A 81 -0.67 16.13 -17.83
C LYS A 81 0.41 15.46 -17.00
N GLN A 82 0.41 14.13 -16.87
CA GLN A 82 1.51 13.39 -16.23
C GLN A 82 2.66 13.06 -17.19
N GLY A 83 2.58 13.48 -18.46
CA GLY A 83 3.59 13.17 -19.48
C GLY A 83 5.02 13.55 -19.11
N GLN A 84 5.23 14.72 -18.50
CA GLN A 84 6.58 15.15 -18.11
C GLN A 84 7.20 14.26 -17.02
N ILE A 85 6.39 13.67 -16.14
CA ILE A 85 6.87 12.74 -15.12
C ILE A 85 7.53 11.55 -15.80
N PHE A 86 6.87 10.97 -16.81
CA PHE A 86 7.41 9.80 -17.51
C PHE A 86 8.61 10.14 -18.39
N CYS A 87 8.63 11.34 -18.98
CA CYS A 87 9.79 11.79 -19.76
C CYS A 87 11.05 11.96 -18.91
N GLU A 88 10.92 12.32 -17.63
CA GLU A 88 12.07 12.43 -16.72
C GLU A 88 12.57 11.06 -16.21
N LEU A 89 11.71 10.03 -16.28
CA LEU A 89 12.04 8.68 -15.84
C LEU A 89 12.73 7.83 -16.93
N ILE A 90 12.82 8.32 -18.17
CA ILE A 90 13.43 7.66 -19.35
C ILE A 90 14.75 8.33 -19.67
#